data_AF-T0J2P0-F1
#
_entry.id   AF-T0J2P0-F1
#
_cell.length_a   1.000
_cell.length_b   1.000
_cell.length_c   1.000
_cell.angle_alpha   90.00
_cell.angle_beta   90.00
_cell.angle_gamma   90.00
#
_symmetry.space_group_name_H-M   'P 1'
#
loop_
_entity.id
_entity.type
_entity.pdbx_description
1 polymer ?
#
loop_
_entity_poly.entity_id
_entity_poly.type
_entity_poly.pdbx_seq_one_letter_code
_entity_poly.pdbx_strand_id
1 'polypeptide(L)'
;MKLFWGALGAGMMLAVGSPAGADVKAGVDAWQQGDYAKAIGEWRPLAQAGDADAQFNMGQAYKLGRGVQSDLNAALDWYRKAAAQGHLRAEDNLGLILFQQGDRAGAMPYLQRSAARGEPRAQYIVATALFNGDMIGKDWVRAYALMTRAAASGLPQATTSLQQMDKYVPEDQRKQGLALAANLEQQQQQRKDSAIALAAPAAPMPQPARNQPSQVRTAELPPSTIPQPAPQAPATPKPAPEPTKPVAKPVAPKPMLASRPAPAPAASGGWRIQLGAFSEEGRARTLWKQLTGKVGGLSAYQPYLVKAGTVTRLQAGPVASAADAARLCGAIKSAGGDCMPRKM
;
A
#
# COMPACT_ATOMS: atom_id res chain seq x y z
N MET A 1 7.84 84.65 13.18
CA MET A 1 8.11 84.50 11.73
C MET A 1 8.79 83.15 11.50
N LYS A 2 8.36 82.41 10.46
CA LYS A 2 8.80 81.06 9.99
C LYS A 2 8.11 79.88 10.69
N LEU A 3 6.94 79.41 10.23
CA LEU A 3 6.59 78.54 9.08
C LEU A 3 7.07 77.07 9.18
N PHE A 4 6.10 76.18 9.44
CA PHE A 4 5.72 74.98 8.67
C PHE A 4 6.76 73.87 8.39
N TRP A 5 6.55 72.66 8.92
CA TRP A 5 5.98 71.50 8.18
C TRP A 5 5.88 70.24 9.05
N GLY A 6 4.74 69.56 8.95
CA GLY A 6 4.53 68.21 9.46
C GLY A 6 5.03 67.17 8.45
N ALA A 7 5.43 66.01 8.95
CA ALA A 7 5.63 64.81 8.16
C ALA A 7 4.80 63.68 8.75
N LEU A 8 3.70 63.35 8.06
CA LEU A 8 2.99 62.08 8.18
C LEU A 8 3.97 60.95 7.81
N GLY A 9 4.31 60.11 8.79
CA GLY A 9 4.96 58.83 8.52
C GLY A 9 3.96 57.86 7.90
N ALA A 10 3.99 57.75 6.57
CA ALA A 10 3.27 56.70 5.85
C ALA A 10 3.90 55.34 6.19
N GLY A 11 3.13 54.48 6.86
CA GLY A 11 3.47 53.08 7.06
C GLY A 11 3.52 52.36 5.72
N MET A 12 4.73 52.00 5.28
CA MET A 12 4.92 51.11 4.15
C MET A 12 4.67 49.68 4.62
N MET A 13 3.42 49.22 4.54
CA MET A 13 3.14 47.79 4.55
C MET A 13 3.76 47.19 3.29
N LEU A 14 4.88 46.48 3.48
CA LEU A 14 5.42 45.59 2.46
C LEU A 14 4.40 44.47 2.24
N ALA A 15 3.58 44.62 1.21
CA ALA A 15 2.80 43.52 0.66
C ALA A 15 3.79 42.45 0.20
N VAL A 16 3.83 41.32 0.91
CA VAL A 16 4.50 40.11 0.45
C VAL A 16 3.68 39.61 -0.73
N GLY A 17 4.07 39.99 -1.94
CA GLY A 17 3.46 39.48 -3.16
C GLY A 17 3.71 37.98 -3.25
N SER A 18 2.65 37.18 -3.31
CA SER A 18 2.72 35.80 -3.79
C SER A 18 3.42 35.79 -5.16
N PRO A 19 4.31 34.84 -5.47
CA PRO A 19 4.95 34.80 -6.78
C PRO A 19 3.88 34.52 -7.84
N ALA A 20 3.43 35.57 -8.52
CA ALA A 20 2.59 35.49 -9.70
C ALA A 20 3.47 34.98 -10.86
N GLY A 21 3.29 33.74 -11.27
CA GLY A 21 3.94 33.25 -12.49
C GLY A 21 3.81 31.75 -12.74
N ALA A 22 3.90 30.93 -11.69
CA ALA A 22 3.90 29.48 -11.86
C ALA A 22 2.48 28.89 -11.85
N ASP A 23 2.17 28.07 -12.86
CA ASP A 23 0.89 27.35 -12.98
C ASP A 23 1.12 25.88 -13.39
N VAL A 24 0.40 24.95 -12.74
CA VAL A 24 0.53 23.51 -13.02
C VAL A 24 0.19 23.23 -14.47
N LYS A 25 -0.88 23.85 -14.98
CA LYS A 25 -1.34 23.68 -16.35
C LYS A 25 -0.33 24.25 -17.35
N ALA A 26 0.25 25.43 -17.10
CA ALA A 26 1.32 25.98 -17.93
C ALA A 26 2.50 25.00 -18.07
N GLY A 27 2.89 24.33 -16.99
CA GLY A 27 3.92 23.30 -17.05
C GLY A 27 3.49 22.03 -17.83
N VAL A 28 2.23 21.61 -17.71
CA VAL A 28 1.67 20.50 -18.50
C VAL A 28 1.64 20.84 -20.00
N ASP A 29 1.20 22.05 -20.35
CA ASP A 29 1.16 22.52 -21.74
C ASP A 29 2.58 22.57 -22.34
N ALA A 30 3.57 23.07 -21.58
CA ALA A 30 4.98 23.06 -21.99
C ALA A 30 5.52 21.63 -22.19
N TRP A 31 5.19 20.71 -21.27
CA TRP A 31 5.60 19.30 -21.37
C TRP A 31 5.03 18.62 -22.63
N GLN A 32 3.76 18.88 -22.95
CA GLN A 32 3.10 18.33 -24.15
C GLN A 32 3.76 18.84 -25.45
N GLN A 33 4.31 20.05 -25.44
CA GLN A 33 5.05 20.63 -26.55
C GLN A 33 6.52 20.13 -26.62
N GLY A 34 6.96 19.34 -25.64
CA GLY A 34 8.34 18.86 -25.54
C GLY A 34 9.30 19.85 -24.90
N ASP A 35 8.83 21.01 -24.43
CA ASP A 35 9.64 21.98 -23.68
C ASP A 35 9.72 21.58 -22.20
N TYR A 36 10.50 20.53 -21.96
CA TYR A 36 10.64 19.95 -20.62
C TYR A 36 11.35 20.90 -19.65
N ALA A 37 12.26 21.75 -20.13
CA ALA A 37 12.97 22.70 -19.27
C ALA A 37 11.99 23.75 -18.72
N LYS A 38 11.11 24.29 -19.57
CA LYS A 38 10.04 25.20 -19.14
C LYS A 38 9.07 24.50 -18.20
N ALA A 39 8.62 23.28 -18.53
CA ALA A 39 7.73 22.52 -17.66
C ALA A 39 8.27 22.35 -16.23
N ILE A 40 9.57 22.03 -16.11
CA ILE A 40 10.26 21.95 -14.83
C ILE A 40 10.34 23.30 -14.11
N GLY A 41 10.56 24.39 -14.85
CA GLY A 41 10.54 25.75 -14.33
C GLY A 41 9.20 26.13 -13.69
N GLU A 42 8.09 25.75 -14.32
CA GLU A 42 6.73 25.97 -13.81
C GLU A 42 6.42 25.09 -12.60
N TRP A 43 6.72 23.79 -12.67
CA TRP A 43 6.33 22.84 -11.62
C TRP A 43 7.19 22.91 -10.36
N ARG A 44 8.48 23.21 -10.47
CA ARG A 44 9.40 23.18 -9.32
C ARG A 44 8.96 24.08 -8.15
N PRO A 45 8.66 25.39 -8.34
CA PRO A 45 8.23 26.24 -7.24
C PRO A 45 6.91 25.76 -6.62
N LEU A 46 5.95 25.31 -7.44
CA LEU A 46 4.67 24.78 -6.96
C LEU A 46 4.85 23.49 -6.15
N ALA A 47 5.68 22.58 -6.64
CA ALA A 47 5.99 21.33 -5.96
C ALA A 47 6.69 21.56 -4.60
N GLN A 48 7.57 22.56 -4.54
CA GLN A 48 8.22 23.02 -3.30
C GLN A 48 7.21 23.67 -2.33
N ALA A 49 6.22 24.39 -2.86
CA ALA A 49 5.14 24.98 -2.08
C ALA A 49 4.08 23.96 -1.60
N GLY A 50 4.16 22.71 -2.05
CA GLY A 50 3.29 21.63 -1.59
C GLY A 50 2.24 21.17 -2.60
N ASP A 51 2.15 21.77 -3.78
CA ASP A 51 1.15 21.39 -4.78
C ASP A 51 1.32 19.93 -5.22
N ALA A 52 0.28 19.12 -5.01
CA ALA A 52 0.36 17.67 -5.20
C ALA A 52 0.48 17.26 -6.68
N ASP A 53 -0.14 18.00 -7.60
CA ASP A 53 -0.07 17.75 -9.04
C ASP A 53 1.33 18.10 -9.56
N ALA A 54 1.89 19.23 -9.14
CA ALA A 54 3.26 19.63 -9.45
C ALA A 54 4.28 18.64 -8.87
N GLN A 55 4.09 18.16 -7.64
CA GLN A 55 4.93 17.11 -7.06
C GLN A 55 4.86 15.82 -7.88
N PHE A 56 3.66 15.38 -8.29
CA PHE A 56 3.52 14.23 -9.17
C PHE A 56 4.26 14.43 -10.50
N ASN A 57 4.11 15.61 -11.13
CA ASN A 57 4.76 15.94 -12.39
C ASN A 57 6.29 15.99 -12.27
N MET A 58 6.82 16.53 -11.16
CA MET A 58 8.25 16.46 -10.84
C MET A 58 8.72 15.01 -10.70
N GLY A 59 7.94 14.15 -10.03
CA GLY A 59 8.23 12.72 -9.94
C GLY A 59 8.31 12.04 -11.31
N GLN A 60 7.42 12.41 -12.23
CA GLN A 60 7.42 11.90 -13.60
C GLN A 60 8.63 12.39 -14.40
N ALA A 61 9.02 13.66 -14.23
CA ALA A 61 10.18 14.22 -14.89
C ALA A 61 11.48 13.51 -14.47
N TYR A 62 11.68 13.29 -13.17
CA TYR A 62 12.83 12.53 -12.66
C TYR A 62 12.82 11.06 -13.08
N LYS A 63 11.65 10.42 -13.12
CA LYS A 63 11.52 9.02 -13.58
C LYS A 63 11.91 8.87 -15.06
N LEU A 64 11.53 9.84 -15.89
CA LEU A 64 11.74 9.80 -17.34
C LEU A 64 13.05 10.45 -17.79
N GLY A 65 13.73 11.20 -16.91
CA GLY A 65 14.91 12.00 -17.26
C GLY A 65 14.61 13.12 -18.26
N ARG A 66 13.45 13.77 -18.13
CA ARG A 66 12.99 14.83 -19.05
C ARG A 66 13.03 16.18 -18.35
N GLY A 67 13.81 17.13 -18.87
CA GLY A 67 14.01 18.45 -18.25
C GLY A 67 14.86 18.42 -16.97
N VAL A 68 15.15 17.22 -16.44
CA VAL A 68 16.06 16.92 -15.33
C VAL A 68 16.78 15.61 -15.62
N GLN A 69 17.93 15.38 -15.00
CA GLN A 69 18.61 14.08 -15.06
C GLN A 69 17.72 12.99 -14.43
N SER A 70 17.70 11.81 -15.03
CA SER A 70 16.92 10.68 -14.48
C SER A 70 17.43 10.30 -13.09
N ASP A 71 16.52 10.26 -12.12
CA ASP A 71 16.80 9.84 -10.75
C ASP A 71 15.53 9.20 -10.16
N LEU A 72 15.56 7.88 -10.02
CA LEU A 72 14.42 7.13 -9.53
C LEU A 72 14.16 7.36 -8.03
N ASN A 73 15.18 7.67 -7.24
CA ASN A 73 15.00 7.97 -5.81
C ASN A 73 14.33 9.34 -5.64
N ALA A 74 14.78 10.35 -6.39
CA ALA A 74 14.11 11.64 -6.43
C ALA A 74 12.65 11.51 -6.90
N ALA A 75 12.40 10.69 -7.92
CA ALA A 75 11.04 10.41 -8.38
C ALA A 75 10.15 9.81 -7.28
N LEU A 76 10.66 8.81 -6.56
CA LEU A 76 9.97 8.18 -5.43
C LEU A 76 9.67 9.17 -4.31
N ASP A 77 10.61 10.06 -3.98
CA ASP A 77 10.38 11.08 -2.96
C ASP A 77 9.27 12.06 -3.35
N TRP A 78 9.24 12.49 -4.61
CA TRP A 78 8.16 13.33 -5.11
C TRP A 78 6.81 12.61 -5.14
N TYR A 79 6.77 11.35 -5.58
CA TYR A 79 5.55 10.56 -5.52
C TYR A 79 5.06 10.34 -4.10
N ARG A 80 5.96 10.10 -3.12
CA ARG A 80 5.58 9.97 -1.71
C ARG A 80 4.90 11.23 -1.19
N LYS A 81 5.44 12.41 -1.51
CA LYS A 81 4.84 13.69 -1.11
C LYS A 81 3.44 13.88 -1.71
N ALA A 82 3.29 13.65 -3.01
CA ALA A 82 1.98 13.75 -3.67
C ALA A 82 0.98 12.70 -3.14
N ALA A 83 1.43 11.45 -2.98
CA ALA A 83 0.64 10.36 -2.43
C ALA A 83 0.16 10.61 -1.00
N ALA A 84 0.99 11.23 -0.16
CA ALA A 84 0.61 11.61 1.21
C ALA A 84 -0.54 12.63 1.26
N GLN A 85 -0.76 13.36 0.15
CA GLN A 85 -1.86 14.29 -0.02
C GLN A 85 -3.08 13.66 -0.74
N GLY A 86 -3.05 12.34 -0.97
CA GLY A 86 -4.14 11.62 -1.65
C GLY A 86 -4.07 11.66 -3.17
N HIS A 87 -2.97 12.12 -3.78
CA HIS A 87 -2.84 12.16 -5.24
C HIS A 87 -2.80 10.74 -5.84
N LEU A 88 -3.91 10.31 -6.44
CA LEU A 88 -4.16 8.92 -6.81
C LEU A 88 -3.13 8.36 -7.81
N ARG A 89 -2.77 9.13 -8.85
CA ARG A 89 -1.78 8.67 -9.84
C ARG A 89 -0.36 8.57 -9.25
N ALA A 90 -0.08 9.32 -8.19
CA ALA A 90 1.21 9.24 -7.49
C ALA A 90 1.25 7.97 -6.64
N GLU A 91 0.16 7.64 -5.93
CA GLU A 91 0.04 6.36 -5.23
C GLU A 91 0.22 5.16 -6.17
N ASP A 92 -0.44 5.20 -7.34
CA ASP A 92 -0.36 4.11 -8.33
C ASP A 92 1.09 3.92 -8.81
N ASN A 93 1.77 5.01 -9.19
CA ASN A 93 3.17 4.94 -9.62
C ASN A 93 4.11 4.50 -8.48
N LEU A 94 3.90 5.01 -7.27
CA LEU A 94 4.69 4.66 -6.10
C LEU A 94 4.61 3.16 -5.82
N GLY A 95 3.40 2.60 -5.75
CA GLY A 95 3.19 1.17 -5.52
C GLY A 95 3.85 0.30 -6.59
N LEU A 96 3.69 0.65 -7.86
CA LEU A 96 4.28 -0.10 -8.97
C LEU A 96 5.82 -0.06 -8.96
N ILE A 97 6.42 1.11 -8.71
CA ILE A 97 7.88 1.25 -8.69
C ILE A 97 8.47 0.51 -7.49
N LEU A 98 7.90 0.65 -6.29
CA LEU A 98 8.35 -0.08 -5.11
C LEU A 98 8.33 -1.59 -5.34
N PHE A 99 7.25 -2.10 -5.97
CA PHE A 99 7.14 -3.51 -6.30
C PHE A 99 8.22 -3.97 -7.28
N GLN A 100 8.49 -3.17 -8.32
CA GLN A 100 9.54 -3.45 -9.31
C GLN A 100 10.95 -3.44 -8.71
N GLN A 101 11.20 -2.55 -7.74
CA GLN A 101 12.47 -2.50 -7.00
C GLN A 101 12.62 -3.63 -5.96
N GLY A 102 11.60 -4.45 -5.77
CA GLY A 102 11.61 -5.58 -4.84
C GLY A 102 11.11 -5.25 -3.43
N ASP A 103 10.76 -3.99 -3.14
CA ASP A 103 10.05 -3.61 -1.90
C ASP A 103 8.56 -3.95 -2.01
N ARG A 104 8.27 -5.25 -2.13
CA ARG A 104 6.89 -5.73 -2.31
C ARG A 104 6.03 -5.46 -1.06
N ALA A 105 6.62 -5.56 0.12
CA ALA A 105 5.91 -5.30 1.38
C ALA A 105 5.51 -3.83 1.50
N GLY A 106 6.42 -2.89 1.21
CA GLY A 106 6.10 -1.46 1.17
C GLY A 106 5.14 -1.08 0.04
N ALA A 107 5.18 -1.80 -1.08
CA ALA A 107 4.28 -1.59 -2.21
C ALA A 107 2.83 -2.02 -1.95
N MET A 108 2.60 -3.10 -1.19
CA MET A 108 1.28 -3.74 -1.11
C MET A 108 0.15 -2.82 -0.66
N PRO A 109 0.30 -1.97 0.38
CA PRO A 109 -0.77 -1.06 0.79
C PRO A 109 -1.21 -0.13 -0.33
N TYR A 110 -0.28 0.39 -1.14
CA TYR A 110 -0.58 1.24 -2.29
C TYR A 110 -1.29 0.43 -3.38
N LEU A 111 -0.74 -0.74 -3.74
CA LEU A 111 -1.29 -1.59 -4.78
C LEU A 111 -2.69 -2.12 -4.44
N GLN A 112 -2.98 -2.42 -3.17
CA GLN A 112 -4.33 -2.80 -2.74
C GLN A 112 -5.33 -1.66 -2.94
N ARG A 113 -4.96 -0.41 -2.62
CA ARG A 113 -5.81 0.77 -2.87
C ARG A 113 -5.98 1.05 -4.36
N SER A 114 -4.90 0.98 -5.15
CA SER A 114 -4.93 1.12 -6.60
C SER A 114 -5.81 0.07 -7.27
N ALA A 115 -5.69 -1.20 -6.86
CA ALA A 115 -6.54 -2.29 -7.36
C ALA A 115 -8.02 -2.06 -7.01
N ALA A 116 -8.31 -1.57 -5.81
CA ALA A 116 -9.67 -1.22 -5.39
C ALA A 116 -10.27 -0.04 -6.18
N ARG A 117 -9.43 0.84 -6.72
CA ARG A 117 -9.83 1.92 -7.65
C ARG A 117 -9.94 1.46 -9.10
N GLY A 118 -9.51 0.24 -9.41
CA GLY A 118 -9.58 -0.33 -10.75
C GLY A 118 -8.33 -0.14 -11.61
N GLU A 119 -7.16 0.15 -11.03
CA GLU A 119 -5.92 0.22 -11.81
C GLU A 119 -5.51 -1.19 -12.28
N PRO A 120 -5.46 -1.46 -13.60
CA PRO A 120 -5.33 -2.83 -14.10
C PRO A 120 -4.05 -3.55 -13.70
N ARG A 121 -2.92 -2.84 -13.62
CA ARG A 121 -1.63 -3.46 -13.26
C ARG A 121 -1.59 -3.83 -11.78
N ALA A 122 -2.15 -2.99 -10.92
CA ALA A 122 -2.29 -3.24 -9.50
C ALA A 122 -3.29 -4.38 -9.24
N GLN A 123 -4.41 -4.43 -9.97
CA GLN A 123 -5.33 -5.57 -9.94
C GLN A 123 -4.61 -6.87 -10.28
N TYR A 124 -3.81 -6.89 -11.35
CA TYR A 124 -2.98 -8.03 -11.71
C TYR A 124 -2.02 -8.45 -10.59
N ILE A 125 -1.24 -7.51 -10.04
CA ILE A 125 -0.26 -7.81 -8.99
C ILE A 125 -0.93 -8.34 -7.72
N VAL A 126 -1.99 -7.68 -7.26
CA VAL A 126 -2.72 -8.07 -6.06
C VAL A 126 -3.42 -9.42 -6.26
N ALA A 127 -3.98 -9.67 -7.45
CA ALA A 127 -4.57 -10.95 -7.81
C ALA A 127 -3.53 -12.08 -7.73
N THR A 128 -2.35 -11.89 -8.30
CA THR A 128 -1.26 -12.89 -8.23
C THR A 128 -0.82 -13.14 -6.79
N ALA A 129 -0.69 -12.09 -5.97
CA ALA A 129 -0.34 -12.23 -4.55
C ALA A 129 -1.39 -13.04 -3.77
N LEU A 130 -2.68 -12.76 -3.97
CA LEU A 130 -3.78 -13.51 -3.36
C LEU A 130 -3.88 -14.95 -3.89
N PHE A 131 -3.57 -15.18 -5.16
CA PHE A 131 -3.59 -16.52 -5.75
C PHE A 131 -2.52 -17.43 -5.14
N ASN A 132 -1.30 -16.89 -5.01
CA ASN A 132 -0.17 -17.60 -4.42
C ASN A 132 -0.27 -17.69 -2.89
N GLY A 133 -0.91 -16.71 -2.26
CA GLY A 133 -0.89 -16.51 -0.81
C GLY A 133 0.34 -15.73 -0.31
N ASP A 134 1.00 -14.99 -1.20
CA ASP A 134 2.19 -14.22 -0.88
C ASP A 134 1.79 -12.90 -0.20
N MET A 135 2.36 -12.62 0.99
CA MET A 135 2.22 -11.37 1.78
C MET A 135 0.82 -11.05 2.35
N ILE A 136 -0.25 -11.32 1.62
CA ILE A 136 -1.61 -10.89 1.96
C ILE A 136 -2.61 -12.04 2.17
N GLY A 137 -2.09 -13.27 2.32
CA GLY A 137 -2.90 -14.47 2.51
C GLY A 137 -3.53 -14.96 1.20
N LYS A 138 -3.85 -16.25 1.16
CA LYS A 138 -4.44 -16.87 -0.02
C LYS A 138 -5.95 -16.62 -0.05
N ASP A 139 -6.45 -16.10 -1.16
CA ASP A 139 -7.88 -15.88 -1.42
C ASP A 139 -8.14 -16.03 -2.92
N TRP A 140 -8.54 -17.22 -3.34
CA TRP A 140 -8.75 -17.53 -4.75
C TRP A 140 -9.97 -16.83 -5.35
N VAL A 141 -11.03 -16.61 -4.57
CA VAL A 141 -12.23 -15.91 -5.05
C VAL A 141 -11.88 -14.47 -5.40
N ARG A 142 -11.23 -13.76 -4.48
CA ARG A 142 -10.81 -12.37 -4.71
C ARG A 142 -9.69 -12.27 -5.73
N ALA A 143 -8.74 -13.21 -5.74
CA ALA A 143 -7.72 -13.28 -6.77
C ALA A 143 -8.34 -13.40 -8.17
N TYR A 144 -9.27 -14.33 -8.35
CA TYR A 144 -9.94 -14.56 -9.61
C TYR A 144 -10.72 -13.32 -10.05
N ALA A 145 -11.46 -12.69 -9.14
CA ALA A 145 -12.19 -11.47 -9.41
C ALA A 145 -11.29 -10.33 -9.93
N LEU A 146 -10.19 -10.06 -9.23
CA LEU A 146 -9.24 -9.01 -9.61
C LEU A 146 -8.53 -9.34 -10.92
N MET A 147 -8.17 -10.60 -11.14
CA MET A 147 -7.54 -11.04 -12.40
C MET A 147 -8.49 -10.90 -13.60
N THR A 148 -9.77 -11.28 -13.44
CA THR A 148 -10.80 -11.09 -14.46
C THR A 148 -10.93 -9.63 -14.86
N ARG A 149 -10.97 -8.72 -13.89
CA ARG A 149 -11.06 -7.28 -14.16
C ARG A 149 -9.80 -6.71 -14.85
N ALA A 150 -8.62 -7.17 -14.43
CA ALA A 150 -7.37 -6.79 -15.08
C ALA A 150 -7.32 -7.28 -16.55
N ALA A 151 -7.79 -8.50 -16.81
CA ALA A 151 -7.89 -9.06 -18.16
C ALA A 151 -8.90 -8.31 -19.02
N ALA A 152 -10.07 -7.98 -18.47
CA ALA A 152 -11.11 -7.19 -19.15
C ALA A 152 -10.63 -5.76 -19.52
N SER A 153 -9.64 -5.24 -18.78
CA SER A 153 -8.98 -3.96 -19.09
C SER A 153 -7.95 -4.05 -20.22
N GLY A 154 -7.84 -5.21 -20.89
CA GLY A 154 -6.95 -5.44 -22.02
C GLY A 154 -5.49 -5.75 -21.66
N LEU A 155 -5.20 -6.12 -20.40
CA LEU A 155 -3.84 -6.45 -19.98
C LEU A 155 -3.48 -7.90 -20.40
N PRO A 156 -2.56 -8.13 -21.37
CA PRO A 156 -2.33 -9.47 -21.91
C PRO A 156 -1.84 -10.47 -20.86
N GLN A 157 -0.99 -10.02 -19.93
CA GLN A 157 -0.47 -10.85 -18.85
C GLN A 157 -1.58 -11.33 -17.92
N ALA A 158 -2.62 -10.51 -17.70
CA ALA A 158 -3.77 -10.90 -16.89
C ALA A 158 -4.63 -11.93 -17.61
N THR A 159 -4.88 -11.76 -18.91
CA THR A 159 -5.60 -12.75 -19.72
C THR A 159 -4.93 -14.12 -19.68
N THR A 160 -3.61 -14.16 -19.91
CA THR A 160 -2.84 -15.42 -19.83
C THR A 160 -2.87 -16.00 -18.42
N SER A 161 -2.76 -15.16 -17.39
CA SER A 161 -2.76 -15.63 -16.00
C SER A 161 -4.13 -16.17 -15.58
N LEU A 162 -5.22 -15.56 -16.04
CA LEU A 162 -6.58 -16.03 -15.79
C LEU A 162 -6.80 -17.44 -16.35
N GLN A 163 -6.33 -17.70 -17.58
CA GLN A 163 -6.36 -19.03 -18.20
C GLN A 163 -5.55 -20.07 -17.40
N GLN A 164 -4.44 -19.67 -16.76
CA GLN A 164 -3.72 -20.57 -15.86
C GLN A 164 -4.49 -20.80 -14.56
N MET A 165 -5.09 -19.76 -14.00
CA MET A 165 -5.91 -19.87 -12.78
C MET A 165 -7.09 -20.82 -12.99
N ASP A 166 -7.69 -20.87 -14.18
CA ASP A 166 -8.77 -21.81 -14.52
C ASP A 166 -8.43 -23.29 -14.30
N LYS A 167 -7.14 -23.64 -14.31
CA LYS A 167 -6.65 -25.01 -14.08
C LYS A 167 -6.55 -25.36 -12.59
N TYR A 168 -6.49 -24.36 -11.72
CA TYR A 168 -6.20 -24.55 -10.29
C TYR A 168 -7.34 -24.10 -9.37
N VAL A 169 -8.10 -23.07 -9.77
CA VAL A 169 -9.20 -22.54 -8.98
C VAL A 169 -10.48 -23.38 -9.22
N PRO A 170 -11.07 -23.97 -8.17
CA PRO A 170 -12.32 -24.72 -8.26
C PRO A 170 -13.45 -23.91 -8.91
N GLU A 171 -14.32 -24.59 -9.66
CA GLU A 171 -15.37 -23.94 -10.45
C GLU A 171 -16.33 -23.08 -9.60
N ASP A 172 -16.69 -23.56 -8.40
CA ASP A 172 -17.51 -22.82 -7.44
C ASP A 172 -16.87 -21.49 -7.03
N GLN A 173 -15.55 -21.49 -6.77
CA GLN A 173 -14.80 -20.29 -6.43
C GLN A 173 -14.61 -19.36 -7.63
N ARG A 174 -14.47 -19.90 -8.85
CA ARG A 174 -14.43 -19.08 -10.07
C ARG A 174 -15.77 -18.36 -10.29
N LYS A 175 -16.90 -19.05 -10.13
CA LYS A 175 -18.25 -18.44 -10.22
C LYS A 175 -18.41 -17.31 -9.20
N GLN A 176 -17.99 -17.53 -7.96
CA GLN A 176 -17.97 -16.48 -6.94
C GLN A 176 -17.06 -15.31 -7.32
N GLY A 177 -15.87 -15.59 -7.86
CA GLY A 177 -14.92 -14.58 -8.32
C GLY A 177 -15.47 -13.73 -9.47
N LEU A 178 -16.17 -14.34 -10.44
CA LEU A 178 -16.83 -13.63 -11.53
C LEU A 178 -17.96 -12.74 -11.02
N ALA A 179 -18.79 -13.23 -10.09
CA ALA A 179 -19.83 -12.42 -9.46
C ALA A 179 -19.23 -11.22 -8.68
N LEU A 180 -18.14 -11.46 -7.95
CA LEU A 180 -17.41 -10.41 -7.26
C LEU A 180 -16.79 -9.39 -8.24
N ALA A 181 -16.23 -9.83 -9.37
CA ALA A 181 -15.71 -8.94 -10.40
C ALA A 181 -16.77 -7.97 -10.92
N ALA A 182 -17.95 -8.49 -11.28
CA ALA A 182 -19.09 -7.69 -11.74
C ALA A 182 -19.55 -6.68 -10.68
N ASN A 183 -19.66 -7.11 -9.41
CA ASN A 183 -20.03 -6.21 -8.31
C ASN A 183 -19.03 -5.07 -8.13
N LEU A 184 -17.72 -5.37 -8.17
CA LEU A 184 -16.69 -4.36 -8.02
C LEU A 184 -16.67 -3.39 -9.21
N GLU A 185 -17.02 -3.83 -10.42
CA GLU A 185 -17.15 -2.97 -11.60
C GLU A 185 -18.35 -2.03 -11.47
N GLN A 186 -19.51 -2.56 -11.08
CA GLN A 186 -20.70 -1.75 -10.81
C GLN A 186 -20.43 -0.67 -9.75
N GLN A 187 -19.78 -1.04 -8.64
CA GLN A 187 -19.39 -0.08 -7.60
C GLN A 187 -18.46 1.02 -8.14
N GLN A 188 -17.53 0.66 -9.03
CA GLN A 188 -16.64 1.67 -9.63
C GLN A 188 -17.42 2.62 -10.54
N GLN A 189 -18.36 2.11 -11.33
CA GLN A 189 -19.19 2.93 -12.19
C GLN A 189 -20.06 3.89 -11.38
N GLN A 190 -20.71 3.39 -10.33
CA GLN A 190 -21.51 4.22 -9.41
C GLN A 190 -20.67 5.34 -8.77
N ARG A 191 -19.42 5.07 -8.38
CA ARG A 191 -18.51 6.10 -7.84
C ARG A 191 -18.15 7.15 -8.89
N LYS A 192 -17.92 6.75 -10.14
CA LYS A 192 -17.65 7.68 -11.25
C LYS A 192 -18.86 8.57 -11.52
N ASP A 193 -20.04 7.97 -11.63
CA ASP A 193 -21.29 8.70 -11.89
C ASP A 193 -21.59 9.68 -10.75
N SER A 194 -21.37 9.26 -9.50
CA SER A 194 -21.51 10.12 -8.32
C SER A 194 -20.50 11.28 -8.33
N ALA A 195 -19.25 11.03 -8.72
CA ALA A 195 -18.23 12.07 -8.82
C ALA A 195 -18.56 13.09 -9.93
N ILE A 196 -19.09 12.63 -11.07
CA ILE A 196 -19.56 13.50 -12.15
C ILE A 196 -20.74 14.35 -11.68
N ALA A 197 -21.71 13.75 -10.96
CA ALA A 197 -22.86 14.46 -10.42
C ALA A 197 -22.45 15.56 -9.42
N LEU A 198 -21.44 15.31 -8.58
CA LEU A 198 -20.89 16.28 -7.64
C LEU A 198 -20.06 17.38 -8.32
N ALA A 199 -19.45 17.09 -9.47
CA ALA A 199 -18.68 18.05 -10.25
C ALA A 199 -19.55 18.87 -11.23
N ALA A 200 -20.82 18.49 -11.41
CA ALA A 200 -21.75 19.24 -12.25
C ALA A 200 -22.06 20.61 -11.60
N PRO A 201 -22.10 21.71 -12.38
CA PRO A 201 -22.52 23.00 -11.86
C PRO A 201 -23.92 22.87 -11.26
N ALA A 202 -24.13 23.42 -10.07
CA ALA A 202 -25.44 23.42 -9.43
C ALA A 202 -26.47 23.95 -10.43
N ALA A 203 -27.48 23.13 -10.75
CA ALA A 203 -28.58 23.57 -11.58
C ALA A 203 -29.14 24.88 -10.99
N PRO A 204 -29.50 25.88 -11.81
CA PRO A 204 -30.09 27.10 -11.30
C PRO A 204 -31.27 26.74 -10.41
N MET A 205 -31.22 27.18 -9.15
CA MET A 205 -32.30 26.93 -8.19
C MET A 205 -33.61 27.34 -8.88
N PRO A 206 -34.65 26.47 -8.90
CA PRO A 206 -35.96 26.91 -9.34
C PRO A 206 -36.35 28.11 -8.48
N GLN A 207 -36.50 29.27 -9.11
CA GLN A 207 -37.02 30.46 -8.44
C GLN A 207 -38.35 30.07 -7.80
N PRO A 208 -38.55 30.32 -6.49
CA PRO A 208 -39.82 30.00 -5.86
C PRO A 208 -40.91 30.77 -6.61
N ALA A 209 -41.81 30.03 -7.26
CA ALA A 209 -43.01 30.58 -7.84
C ALA A 209 -43.78 31.29 -6.73
N ARG A 210 -43.76 32.61 -6.76
CA ARG A 210 -44.50 33.47 -5.86
C ARG A 210 -45.98 33.32 -6.21
N ASN A 211 -46.66 32.42 -5.50
CA ASN A 211 -48.08 32.46 -5.12
C ASN A 211 -48.65 31.05 -4.97
N GLN A 212 -48.49 30.45 -3.79
CA GLN A 212 -49.53 29.59 -3.20
C GLN A 212 -49.57 29.86 -1.69
N PRO A 213 -50.74 30.14 -1.09
CA PRO A 213 -50.85 30.32 0.35
C PRO A 213 -50.57 29.00 1.06
N SER A 214 -49.64 29.04 2.02
CA SER A 214 -49.20 27.89 2.82
C SER A 214 -50.36 27.30 3.62
N GLN A 215 -50.68 26.03 3.39
CA GLN A 215 -51.48 25.26 4.34
C GLN A 215 -50.59 24.89 5.53
N VAL A 216 -50.97 25.37 6.71
CA VAL A 216 -50.37 24.99 7.99
C VAL A 216 -50.62 23.49 8.20
N ARG A 217 -49.57 22.67 8.10
CA ARG A 217 -49.60 21.29 8.59
C ARG A 217 -49.25 21.30 10.07
N THR A 218 -50.20 20.90 10.91
CA THR A 218 -49.99 20.57 12.32
C THR A 218 -49.04 19.37 12.43
N ALA A 219 -48.03 19.49 13.29
CA ALA A 219 -47.12 18.40 13.61
C ALA A 219 -47.80 17.40 14.55
N GLU A 220 -47.98 16.16 14.12
CA GLU A 220 -48.31 15.07 15.02
C GLU A 220 -47.03 14.54 15.67
N LEU A 221 -47.01 14.55 17.00
CA LEU A 221 -45.96 13.95 17.83
C LEU A 221 -46.13 12.42 17.82
N PRO A 222 -45.06 11.63 17.65
CA PRO A 222 -45.14 10.19 17.86
C PRO A 222 -45.26 9.86 19.36
N PRO A 223 -46.08 8.87 19.75
CA PRO A 223 -46.15 8.44 21.14
C PRO A 223 -44.85 7.78 21.61
N SER A 224 -44.45 8.08 22.84
CA SER A 224 -43.29 7.48 23.50
C SER A 224 -43.55 6.01 23.86
N THR A 225 -42.74 5.09 23.35
CA THR A 225 -42.77 3.68 23.73
C THR A 225 -41.77 3.41 24.87
N ILE A 226 -42.26 2.82 25.95
CA ILE A 226 -41.47 2.38 27.11
C ILE A 226 -40.69 1.10 26.72
N PRO A 227 -39.40 0.95 27.09
CA PRO A 227 -38.63 -0.26 26.81
C PRO A 227 -39.17 -1.49 27.57
N GLN A 228 -39.47 -2.58 26.85
CA GLN A 228 -39.78 -3.88 27.46
C GLN A 228 -38.50 -4.70 27.72
N PRO A 229 -38.46 -5.56 28.77
CA PRO A 229 -37.28 -6.36 29.12
C PRO A 229 -37.03 -7.52 28.14
N ALA A 230 -35.74 -7.83 27.94
CA ALA A 230 -35.27 -8.88 27.04
C ALA A 230 -35.77 -10.29 27.43
N PRO A 231 -36.15 -11.14 26.45
CA PRO A 231 -36.42 -12.56 26.70
C PRO A 231 -35.12 -13.35 26.98
N GLN A 232 -35.19 -14.22 27.98
CA GLN A 232 -34.13 -15.14 28.39
C GLN A 232 -33.89 -16.25 27.35
N ALA A 233 -32.62 -16.65 27.21
CA ALA A 233 -32.17 -17.70 26.30
C ALA A 233 -32.70 -19.09 26.69
N PRO A 234 -33.15 -19.92 25.73
CA PRO A 234 -33.42 -21.33 25.98
C PRO A 234 -32.14 -22.16 26.11
N ALA A 235 -32.19 -23.13 27.04
CA ALA A 235 -31.13 -24.06 27.40
C ALA A 235 -30.68 -24.98 26.26
N THR A 236 -29.39 -25.33 26.29
CA THR A 236 -28.71 -26.26 25.39
C THR A 236 -29.20 -27.71 25.55
N PRO A 237 -29.41 -28.46 24.45
CA PRO A 237 -29.49 -29.92 24.50
C PRO A 237 -28.11 -30.57 24.38
N LYS A 238 -27.88 -31.58 25.23
CA LYS A 238 -26.72 -32.47 25.31
C LYS A 238 -26.60 -33.39 24.07
N PRO A 239 -25.42 -33.56 23.45
CA PRO A 239 -25.20 -34.63 22.47
C PRO A 239 -24.85 -35.97 23.13
N ALA A 240 -25.49 -37.05 22.67
CA ALA A 240 -25.15 -38.45 22.93
C ALA A 240 -24.22 -39.00 21.80
N PRO A 241 -23.64 -40.23 21.92
CA PRO A 241 -22.28 -40.54 21.48
C PRO A 241 -22.09 -40.93 19.99
N GLU A 242 -20.80 -40.91 19.59
CA GLU A 242 -20.18 -41.22 18.29
C GLU A 242 -20.65 -42.50 17.56
N PRO A 243 -20.40 -42.53 16.23
CA PRO A 243 -19.85 -43.71 15.57
C PRO A 243 -18.42 -43.48 15.05
N THR A 244 -17.55 -44.42 15.41
CA THR A 244 -16.13 -44.53 15.04
C THR A 244 -15.88 -44.97 13.58
N LYS A 245 -14.68 -44.59 13.09
CA LYS A 245 -13.78 -45.21 12.06
C LYS A 245 -13.68 -44.46 10.71
N PRO A 246 -12.57 -44.59 9.92
CA PRO A 246 -11.37 -45.42 10.13
C PRO A 246 -10.02 -44.68 10.03
N VAL A 247 -9.00 -45.30 10.65
CA VAL A 247 -7.57 -44.97 10.57
C VAL A 247 -7.06 -45.06 9.13
N ALA A 248 -6.51 -43.97 8.61
CA ALA A 248 -5.78 -43.94 7.34
C ALA A 248 -4.28 -44.18 7.57
N LYS A 249 -3.70 -45.06 6.75
CA LYS A 249 -2.31 -45.54 6.78
C LYS A 249 -1.30 -44.41 6.49
N PRO A 250 -0.05 -44.48 6.98
CA PRO A 250 0.99 -43.51 6.66
C PRO A 250 1.40 -43.64 5.18
N VAL A 251 1.28 -42.55 4.41
CA VAL A 251 1.85 -42.46 3.07
C VAL A 251 3.32 -42.07 3.20
N ALA A 252 4.19 -42.86 2.58
CA ALA A 252 5.64 -42.70 2.59
C ALA A 252 6.11 -41.31 2.11
N PRO A 253 7.21 -40.75 2.66
CA PRO A 253 7.77 -39.49 2.22
C PRO A 253 8.43 -39.61 0.84
N LYS A 254 8.11 -38.68 -0.07
CA LYS A 254 8.85 -38.47 -1.33
C LYS A 254 10.24 -37.88 -1.05
N PRO A 255 11.25 -38.12 -1.92
CA PRO A 255 12.65 -37.94 -1.58
C PRO A 255 13.02 -36.47 -1.34
N MET A 256 13.71 -36.21 -0.23
CA MET A 256 14.38 -34.95 0.04
C MET A 256 15.42 -34.68 -1.06
N LEU A 257 15.28 -33.55 -1.76
CA LEU A 257 16.38 -32.92 -2.47
C LEU A 257 17.53 -32.72 -1.48
N ALA A 258 18.70 -33.25 -1.82
CA ALA A 258 19.90 -33.27 -1.01
C ALA A 258 20.17 -31.91 -0.33
N SER A 259 20.40 -31.98 0.97
CA SER A 259 20.83 -30.90 1.85
C SER A 259 22.07 -30.21 1.28
N ARG A 260 21.90 -29.07 0.60
CA ARG A 260 23.04 -28.17 0.34
C ARG A 260 23.52 -27.63 1.70
N PRO A 261 24.84 -27.62 1.95
CA PRO A 261 25.38 -27.13 3.21
C PRO A 261 24.97 -25.68 3.49
N ALA A 262 24.87 -25.34 4.77
CA ALA A 262 24.51 -24.00 5.23
C ALA A 262 25.37 -22.92 4.57
N PRO A 263 24.81 -21.75 4.23
CA PRO A 263 25.59 -20.67 3.64
C PRO A 263 26.72 -20.24 4.60
N ALA A 264 27.91 -20.07 4.05
CA ALA A 264 29.07 -19.57 4.79
C ALA A 264 28.98 -18.05 5.00
N PRO A 265 29.59 -17.50 6.06
CA PRO A 265 29.70 -16.05 6.25
C PRO A 265 30.42 -15.40 5.07
N ALA A 266 29.98 -14.20 4.69
CA ALA A 266 30.64 -13.43 3.64
C ALA A 266 31.69 -12.49 4.25
N ALA A 267 32.80 -12.23 3.56
CA ALA A 267 33.76 -11.20 4.01
C ALA A 267 33.18 -9.77 3.88
N SER A 268 32.24 -9.59 2.94
CA SER A 268 31.43 -8.39 2.76
C SER A 268 30.04 -8.79 2.25
N GLY A 269 29.01 -8.05 2.64
CA GLY A 269 27.64 -8.34 2.26
C GLY A 269 26.66 -7.32 2.82
N GLY A 270 25.78 -6.79 1.97
CA GLY A 270 24.78 -5.79 2.33
C GLY A 270 23.58 -6.36 3.10
N TRP A 271 23.70 -7.56 3.68
CA TRP A 271 22.63 -8.23 4.40
C TRP A 271 23.06 -8.64 5.80
N ARG A 272 22.10 -8.55 6.72
CA ARG A 272 22.13 -9.17 8.05
C ARG A 272 20.79 -9.87 8.28
N ILE A 273 20.76 -10.75 9.27
CA ILE A 273 19.51 -11.30 9.79
C ILE A 273 19.23 -10.68 11.16
N GLN A 274 17.97 -10.33 11.46
CA GLN A 274 17.55 -9.85 12.76
C GLN A 274 16.89 -11.00 13.54
N LEU A 275 17.45 -11.31 14.70
CA LEU A 275 17.04 -12.42 15.57
C LEU A 275 16.01 -12.00 16.62
N GLY A 276 15.88 -10.69 16.87
CA GLY A 276 14.89 -10.15 17.80
C GLY A 276 15.11 -8.68 18.12
N ALA A 277 14.19 -8.10 18.88
CA ALA A 277 14.29 -6.76 19.45
C ALA A 277 13.97 -6.84 20.95
N PHE A 278 14.87 -6.32 21.77
CA PHE A 278 14.84 -6.49 23.23
C PHE A 278 14.87 -5.11 23.91
N SER A 279 14.08 -4.95 24.96
CA SER A 279 14.18 -3.78 25.86
C SER A 279 15.49 -3.78 26.64
N GLU A 280 16.06 -4.95 26.91
CA GLU A 280 17.31 -5.16 27.65
C GLU A 280 18.37 -5.82 26.77
N GLU A 281 19.55 -5.21 26.70
CA GLU A 281 20.69 -5.75 25.92
C GLU A 281 21.15 -7.12 26.44
N GLY A 282 21.05 -7.38 27.74
CA GLY A 282 21.41 -8.66 28.34
C GLY A 282 20.60 -9.83 27.76
N ARG A 283 19.30 -9.64 27.50
CA ARG A 283 18.43 -10.67 26.90
C ARG A 283 18.81 -10.98 25.45
N ALA A 284 19.25 -9.96 24.71
CA ALA A 284 19.78 -10.14 23.36
C ALA A 284 21.05 -11.01 23.37
N ARG A 285 21.97 -10.76 24.31
CA ARG A 285 23.20 -11.56 24.46
C ARG A 285 22.92 -13.00 24.89
N THR A 286 21.94 -13.21 25.77
CA THR A 286 21.51 -14.56 26.17
C THR A 286 20.90 -15.32 25.00
N LEU A 287 20.03 -14.69 24.21
CA LEU A 287 19.46 -15.32 23.01
C LEU A 287 20.56 -15.71 22.00
N TRP A 288 21.55 -14.84 21.79
CA TRP A 288 22.67 -15.15 20.91
C TRP A 288 23.39 -16.43 21.32
N LYS A 289 23.78 -16.55 22.60
CA LYS A 289 24.45 -17.75 23.13
C LYS A 289 23.60 -19.01 22.94
N GLN A 290 22.30 -18.92 23.23
CA GLN A 290 21.37 -20.03 23.05
C GLN A 290 21.26 -20.46 21.59
N LEU A 291 21.10 -19.51 20.66
CA LEU A 291 20.97 -19.82 19.23
C LEU A 291 22.27 -20.37 18.64
N THR A 292 23.44 -19.87 19.05
CA THR A 292 24.73 -20.41 18.58
C THR A 292 24.97 -21.85 19.00
N GLY A 293 24.37 -22.30 20.11
CA GLY A 293 24.42 -23.71 20.55
C GLY A 293 23.41 -24.61 19.85
N LYS A 294 22.30 -24.05 19.32
CA LYS A 294 21.20 -24.80 18.69
C LYS A 294 21.28 -24.84 17.17
N VAL A 295 21.84 -23.80 16.54
CA VAL A 295 21.89 -23.63 15.09
C VAL A 295 23.34 -23.82 14.61
N GLY A 296 23.59 -24.95 13.97
CA GLY A 296 24.89 -25.23 13.35
C GLY A 296 25.28 -24.15 12.32
N GLY A 297 26.51 -23.64 12.42
CA GLY A 297 27.03 -22.61 11.51
C GLY A 297 26.70 -21.16 11.89
N LEU A 298 25.83 -20.91 12.88
CA LEU A 298 25.51 -19.55 13.32
C LEU A 298 26.70 -18.86 14.04
N SER A 299 27.55 -19.63 14.72
CA SER A 299 28.75 -19.13 15.41
C SER A 299 29.78 -18.50 14.47
N ALA A 300 29.69 -18.77 13.17
CA ALA A 300 30.58 -18.20 12.16
C ALA A 300 30.19 -16.76 11.77
N TYR A 301 29.01 -16.28 12.19
CA TYR A 301 28.52 -14.93 11.92
C TYR A 301 28.79 -13.99 13.10
N GLN A 302 29.05 -12.71 12.81
CA GLN A 302 29.24 -11.70 13.86
C GLN A 302 27.89 -11.19 14.38
N PRO A 303 27.69 -11.13 15.72
CA PRO A 303 26.52 -10.50 16.30
C PRO A 303 26.66 -8.97 16.35
N TYR A 304 25.58 -8.26 16.04
CA TYR A 304 25.47 -6.81 16.13
C TYR A 304 24.29 -6.45 17.04
N LEU A 305 24.54 -5.58 18.02
CA LEU A 305 23.52 -5.01 18.90
C LEU A 305 23.23 -3.59 18.43
N VAL A 306 22.17 -3.43 17.64
CA VAL A 306 21.81 -2.14 17.02
C VAL A 306 20.75 -1.46 17.88
N LYS A 307 21.09 -0.31 18.47
CA LYS A 307 20.14 0.52 19.22
C LYS A 307 19.16 1.21 18.26
N ALA A 308 17.87 1.11 18.55
CA ALA A 308 16.80 1.75 17.79
C ALA A 308 15.71 2.27 18.74
N GLY A 309 15.85 3.52 19.18
CA GLY A 309 15.00 4.08 20.23
C GLY A 309 15.20 3.36 21.56
N THR A 310 14.12 2.88 22.16
CA THR A 310 14.12 2.14 23.44
C THR A 310 14.41 0.64 23.29
N VAL A 311 14.62 0.13 22.07
CA VAL A 311 14.87 -1.30 21.82
C VAL A 311 16.24 -1.54 21.22
N THR A 312 16.86 -2.65 21.62
CA THR A 312 18.10 -3.18 21.08
C THR A 312 17.80 -4.34 20.14
N ARG A 313 18.15 -4.19 18.86
CA ARG A 313 17.95 -5.23 17.85
C ARG A 313 19.19 -6.12 17.79
N LEU A 314 19.00 -7.41 18.01
CA LEU A 314 20.04 -8.42 17.79
C LEU A 314 20.06 -8.78 16.31
N GLN A 315 21.19 -8.55 15.65
CA GLN A 315 21.40 -8.92 14.26
C GLN A 315 22.64 -9.80 14.11
N ALA A 316 22.73 -10.58 13.03
CA ALA A 316 23.91 -11.37 12.68
C ALA A 316 24.27 -11.23 11.20
N GLY A 317 25.55 -11.15 10.89
CA GLY A 317 26.07 -11.05 9.53
C GLY A 317 27.58 -10.77 9.51
N PRO A 318 28.13 -10.26 8.40
CA PRO A 318 27.46 -9.99 7.12
C PRO A 318 27.07 -11.26 6.37
N VAL A 319 26.00 -11.16 5.58
CA VAL A 319 25.44 -12.22 4.74
C VAL A 319 25.52 -11.78 3.28
N ALA A 320 25.93 -12.68 2.36
CA ALA A 320 26.22 -12.30 0.98
C ALA A 320 24.98 -11.83 0.20
N SER A 321 23.83 -12.48 0.39
CA SER A 321 22.62 -12.19 -0.39
C SER A 321 21.32 -12.34 0.41
N ALA A 322 20.22 -11.84 -0.17
CA ALA A 322 18.87 -12.03 0.36
C ALA A 322 18.50 -13.52 0.50
N ALA A 323 18.93 -14.35 -0.45
CA ALA A 323 18.67 -15.77 -0.46
C ALA A 323 19.44 -16.50 0.66
N ASP A 324 20.68 -16.08 0.93
CA ASP A 324 21.48 -16.60 2.05
C ASP A 324 20.88 -16.21 3.40
N ALA A 325 20.42 -14.97 3.51
CA ALA A 325 19.75 -14.48 4.73
C ALA A 325 18.42 -15.22 4.97
N ALA A 326 17.65 -15.49 3.92
CA ALA A 326 16.41 -16.28 4.01
C ALA A 326 16.70 -17.73 4.44
N ARG A 327 17.75 -18.37 3.90
CA ARG A 327 18.17 -19.72 4.28
C ARG A 327 18.61 -19.80 5.74
N LEU A 328 19.44 -18.84 6.17
CA LEU A 328 19.89 -18.76 7.56
C LEU A 328 18.70 -18.55 8.51
N CYS A 329 17.75 -17.70 8.14
CA CYS A 329 16.51 -17.54 8.91
C CYS A 329 15.63 -18.78 8.94
N GLY A 330 15.59 -19.59 7.88
CA GLY A 330 14.91 -20.88 7.88
C GLY A 330 15.46 -21.81 8.96
N ALA A 331 16.80 -21.94 9.03
CA ALA A 331 17.46 -22.78 10.04
C ALA A 331 17.18 -22.31 11.47
N ILE A 332 17.17 -20.98 11.71
CA ILE A 332 16.88 -20.41 13.02
C ILE A 332 15.42 -20.65 13.43
N LYS A 333 14.47 -20.49 12.51
CA LYS A 333 13.05 -20.78 12.74
C LYS A 333 12.81 -22.25 13.05
N SER A 334 13.49 -23.15 12.34
CA SER A 334 13.44 -24.60 12.63
C SER A 334 14.00 -24.95 14.01
N ALA A 335 14.92 -24.14 14.56
CA ALA A 335 15.42 -24.27 15.93
C ALA A 335 14.55 -23.54 16.98
N GLY A 336 13.39 -23.02 16.58
CA GLY A 336 12.45 -22.31 17.45
C GLY A 336 12.82 -20.86 17.75
N GLY A 337 13.71 -20.24 16.97
CA GLY A 337 14.08 -18.83 17.09
C GLY A 337 13.39 -17.93 16.07
N ASP A 338 13.19 -16.66 16.42
CA ASP A 338 12.74 -15.65 15.47
C ASP A 338 13.87 -15.21 14.54
N CYS A 339 13.54 -14.97 13.27
CA CYS A 339 14.51 -14.45 12.31
C CYS A 339 13.86 -13.70 11.15
N MET A 340 14.43 -12.53 10.83
CA MET A 340 14.02 -11.68 9.71
C MET A 340 15.23 -11.19 8.90
N PRO A 341 15.33 -11.47 7.59
CA PRO A 341 16.35 -10.89 6.73
C PRO A 341 16.27 -9.36 6.67
N ARG A 342 17.42 -8.67 6.67
CA ARG A 342 17.54 -7.21 6.61
C ARG A 342 18.65 -6.80 5.67
N LYS A 343 18.34 -5.90 4.73
CA LYS A 343 19.35 -5.18 3.96
C LYS A 343 19.94 -4.07 4.86
N MET A 344 21.26 -4.02 4.95
CA MET A 344 22.02 -2.99 5.67
C MET A 344 22.32 -1.79 4.79
#